data_AF-A0A3S8WJM6-F1
#
_entry.id   AF-A0A3S8WJM6-F1
#
_cell.length_a   1.000
_cell.length_b   1.000
_cell.length_c   1.000
_cell.angle_alpha   90.00
_cell.angle_beta   90.00
_cell.angle_gamma   90.00
#
_symmetry.space_group_name_H-M   'P 1'
#
loop_
_entity.id
_entity.type
_entity.pdbx_description
1 polymer ?
#
loop_
_entity_poly.entity_id
_entity_poly.type
_entity_poly.pdbx_seq_one_letter_code
_entity_poly.pdbx_strand_id
1 'polypeptide(L)'
;MCFEYVCPALPAQPQAVSILDAAHHPVGCLEYQVCHVCRIGYVANIAVATHWQGQGLGRQALHTAMAPCRGYAWSTSRQSSEGRRFFAAMEEETEVAFPPAGMRCSHMTS
;
A
#
# COMPACT_ATOMS: atom_id res chain seq x y z
N MET A 1 -9.24 37.40 3.51
CA MET A 1 -8.19 36.39 3.76
C MET A 1 -8.39 35.32 2.71
N CYS A 2 -7.40 35.13 1.83
CA CYS A 2 -7.47 34.13 0.76
C CYS A 2 -6.54 32.97 1.15
N PHE A 3 -7.06 31.75 1.07
CA PHE A 3 -6.29 30.54 1.28
C PHE A 3 -5.95 29.96 -0.10
N GLU A 4 -4.69 30.04 -0.48
CA GLU A 4 -4.19 29.35 -1.68
C GLU A 4 -3.89 27.90 -1.30
N TYR A 5 -4.68 26.98 -1.83
CA TYR A 5 -4.38 25.55 -1.76
C TYR A 5 -3.41 25.23 -2.90
N VAL A 6 -2.13 25.16 -2.59
CA VAL A 6 -1.10 24.67 -3.52
C VAL A 6 -1.23 23.15 -3.56
N CYS A 7 -1.89 22.62 -4.60
CA CYS A 7 -1.93 21.19 -4.86
C CYS A 7 -0.51 20.72 -5.22
N PRO A 8 0.07 19.70 -4.53
CA PRO A 8 1.36 19.16 -4.92
C PRO A 8 1.30 18.66 -6.37
N ALA A 9 2.38 18.88 -7.13
CA ALA A 9 2.41 18.87 -8.59
C ALA A 9 1.89 17.59 -9.26
N LEU A 10 1.81 16.45 -8.56
CA LEU A 10 0.99 15.30 -8.96
C LEU A 10 0.37 14.65 -7.72
N PRO A 11 -0.97 14.71 -7.53
CA PRO A 11 -1.60 13.94 -6.47
C PRO A 11 -1.36 12.44 -6.72
N ALA A 12 -1.12 11.68 -5.65
CA ALA A 12 -1.10 10.20 -5.67
C ALA A 12 -0.03 9.51 -6.54
N GLN A 13 1.21 10.00 -6.52
CA GLN A 13 2.34 9.32 -7.16
C GLN A 13 2.60 7.90 -6.63
N PRO A 14 3.14 6.99 -7.47
CA PRO A 14 3.68 5.70 -7.03
C PRO A 14 4.74 5.86 -5.94
N GLN A 15 4.59 5.07 -4.87
CA GLN A 15 5.49 4.97 -3.74
C GLN A 15 5.85 3.50 -3.52
N ALA A 16 6.98 3.27 -2.87
CA ALA A 16 7.39 1.93 -2.51
C ALA A 16 8.00 1.87 -1.11
N VAL A 17 7.69 0.81 -0.37
CA VAL A 17 8.42 0.39 0.82
C VAL A 17 9.34 -0.77 0.40
N SER A 18 10.64 -0.52 0.39
CA SER A 18 11.65 -1.56 0.13
C SER A 18 11.91 -2.35 1.41
N ILE A 19 11.93 -3.68 1.29
CA ILE A 19 12.27 -4.60 2.37
C ILE A 19 13.70 -5.07 2.11
N LEU A 20 14.59 -4.77 3.04
CA LEU A 20 16.02 -5.09 2.93
C LEU A 20 16.44 -6.09 4.00
N ASP A 21 17.42 -6.94 3.69
CA ASP A 21 18.11 -7.76 4.69
C ASP A 21 19.11 -6.92 5.53
N ALA A 22 19.79 -7.56 6.48
CA ALA A 22 20.80 -6.92 7.32
C ALA A 22 22.03 -6.42 6.54
N ALA A 23 22.27 -6.94 5.34
CA ALA A 23 23.33 -6.52 4.43
C ALA A 23 22.84 -5.50 3.38
N HIS A 24 21.64 -4.94 3.55
CA HIS A 24 20.98 -3.99 2.66
C HIS A 24 20.63 -4.53 1.26
N HIS A 25 20.53 -5.84 1.07
CA HIS A 25 20.03 -6.41 -0.18
C HIS A 25 18.50 -6.39 -0.23
N PRO A 26 17.88 -6.12 -1.39
CA PRO A 26 16.43 -6.15 -1.53
C PRO A 26 15.89 -7.58 -1.45
N VAL A 27 15.00 -7.82 -0.49
CA VAL A 27 14.32 -9.11 -0.28
C VAL A 27 12.82 -9.03 -0.52
N GLY A 28 12.29 -7.83 -0.75
CA GLY A 28 10.91 -7.60 -1.11
C GLY A 28 10.58 -6.12 -1.32
N CYS A 29 9.36 -5.87 -1.78
CA CYS A 29 8.82 -4.52 -1.91
C CYS A 29 7.31 -4.53 -1.73
N LEU A 30 6.78 -3.37 -1.32
CA LEU A 30 5.37 -3.03 -1.42
C LEU A 30 5.25 -1.76 -2.25
N GLU A 31 4.56 -1.82 -3.36
CA GLU A 31 4.28 -0.69 -4.25
C GLU A 31 2.84 -0.23 -4.05
N TYR A 32 2.66 1.07 -3.84
CA TYR A 32 1.37 1.65 -3.51
C TYR A 32 1.23 3.08 -3.99
N GLN A 33 0.01 3.59 -3.98
CA GLN A 33 -0.31 4.99 -4.22
C GLN A 33 -1.27 5.47 -3.14
N VAL A 34 -1.17 6.75 -2.75
CA VAL A 34 -2.08 7.39 -1.81
C VAL A 34 -2.58 8.70 -2.38
N CYS A 35 -3.89 8.84 -2.50
CA CYS A 35 -4.52 10.10 -2.83
C CYS A 35 -5.03 10.75 -1.56
N HIS A 36 -4.31 11.76 -1.06
CA HIS A 36 -4.72 12.51 0.13
C HIS A 36 -6.00 13.33 -0.11
N VAL A 37 -6.25 13.78 -1.34
CA VAL A 37 -7.47 14.51 -1.72
C VAL A 37 -8.71 13.62 -1.58
N CYS A 38 -8.65 12.39 -2.11
CA CYS A 38 -9.76 11.43 -2.05
C CYS A 38 -9.75 10.57 -0.78
N ARG A 39 -8.68 10.63 0.03
CA ARG A 39 -8.43 9.78 1.19
C ARG A 39 -8.50 8.28 0.90
N ILE A 40 -7.88 7.87 -0.21
CA ILE A 40 -7.79 6.46 -0.60
C ILE A 40 -6.34 6.02 -0.79
N GLY A 41 -6.07 4.77 -0.42
CA GLY A 41 -4.83 4.06 -0.70
C GLY A 41 -5.06 2.90 -1.67
N TYR A 42 -4.08 2.64 -2.53
CA TYR A 42 -4.12 1.54 -3.49
C TYR A 42 -2.80 0.77 -3.45
N VAL A 43 -2.84 -0.51 -3.11
CA VAL A 43 -1.67 -1.41 -3.16
C VAL A 43 -1.59 -2.02 -4.56
N ALA A 44 -0.57 -1.65 -5.32
CA ALA A 44 -0.35 -2.14 -6.66
C ALA A 44 0.33 -3.52 -6.66
N ASN A 45 1.30 -3.70 -5.78
CA ASN A 45 2.07 -4.93 -5.67
C ASN A 45 2.61 -5.11 -4.25
N ILE A 46 2.69 -6.35 -3.79
CA ILE A 46 3.45 -6.73 -2.61
C ILE A 46 4.15 -8.06 -2.88
N ALA A 47 5.47 -8.08 -2.75
CA ALA A 47 6.28 -9.25 -3.01
C ALA A 47 7.37 -9.37 -1.96
N VAL A 48 7.54 -10.58 -1.43
CA VAL A 48 8.64 -10.96 -0.55
C VAL A 48 9.24 -12.24 -1.12
N ALA A 49 10.56 -12.28 -1.26
CA ALA A 49 11.28 -13.45 -1.76
C ALA A 49 10.93 -14.68 -0.91
N THR A 50 10.69 -15.83 -1.56
CA THR A 50 10.09 -17.02 -0.93
C THR A 50 10.79 -17.47 0.36
N HIS A 51 12.12 -17.41 0.41
CA HIS A 51 12.90 -17.80 1.60
C HIS A 51 12.79 -16.82 2.77
N TRP A 52 12.22 -15.63 2.55
CA TRP A 52 11.94 -14.61 3.56
C TRP A 52 10.46 -14.52 3.95
N GLN A 53 9.58 -15.29 3.29
CA GLN A 53 8.15 -15.30 3.61
C GLN A 53 7.87 -15.93 4.99
N GLY A 54 6.70 -15.62 5.56
CA GLY A 54 6.28 -16.14 6.87
C GLY A 54 6.88 -15.42 8.08
N GLN A 55 7.75 -14.42 7.87
CA GLN A 55 8.44 -13.67 8.94
C GLN A 55 7.79 -12.32 9.26
N GLY A 56 6.59 -12.04 8.74
CA GLY A 56 5.88 -10.78 8.97
C GLY A 56 6.38 -9.56 8.17
N LEU A 57 7.31 -9.74 7.22
CA LEU A 57 7.88 -8.65 6.43
C LEU A 57 6.82 -7.90 5.59
N GLY A 58 5.94 -8.63 4.91
CA GLY A 58 4.85 -8.02 4.14
C GLY A 58 3.87 -7.24 5.02
N ARG A 59 3.58 -7.77 6.22
CA ARG A 59 2.76 -7.09 7.23
C ARG A 59 3.41 -5.77 7.66
N GLN A 60 4.69 -5.78 7.98
CA GLN A 60 5.41 -4.57 8.40
C GLN A 60 5.47 -3.53 7.27
N ALA A 61 5.68 -3.96 6.03
CA ALA A 61 5.65 -3.07 4.88
C ALA A 61 4.28 -2.40 4.70
N LEU A 62 3.19 -3.16 4.85
CA LEU A 62 1.83 -2.61 4.75
C LEU A 62 1.52 -1.62 5.87
N HIS A 63 1.86 -1.94 7.12
CA HIS A 63 1.73 -1.00 8.23
C HIS A 63 2.50 0.30 8.01
N THR A 64 3.71 0.19 7.44
CA THR A 64 4.54 1.37 7.12
C THR A 64 3.83 2.26 6.09
N ALA A 65 3.25 1.68 5.04
CA ALA A 65 2.48 2.42 4.05
C ALA A 65 1.18 3.04 4.61
N MET A 66 0.53 2.35 5.56
CA MET A 66 -0.73 2.80 6.17
C MET A 66 -0.56 3.83 7.28
N ALA A 67 0.58 3.86 7.97
CA ALA A 67 0.82 4.71 9.13
C ALA A 67 0.46 6.20 8.94
N PRO A 68 0.80 6.87 7.82
CA PRO A 68 0.41 8.26 7.58
C PRO A 68 -1.05 8.45 7.12
N CYS A 69 -1.78 7.36 6.85
CA CYS A 69 -3.07 7.35 6.15
C CYS A 69 -4.22 6.83 7.03
N ARG A 70 -4.26 7.23 8.30
CA ARG A 70 -5.30 6.79 9.24
C ARG A 70 -6.70 7.14 8.73
N GLY A 71 -7.59 6.15 8.73
CA GLY A 71 -8.97 6.28 8.26
C GLY A 71 -9.10 6.51 6.76
N TYR A 72 -8.13 6.08 5.96
CA TYR A 72 -8.25 6.05 4.50
C TYR A 72 -8.88 4.73 4.09
N ALA A 73 -9.66 4.73 3.01
CA ALA A 73 -10.11 3.48 2.40
C ALA A 73 -8.98 2.87 1.58
N TRP A 74 -8.76 1.57 1.67
CA TRP A 74 -7.72 0.87 0.92
C TRP A 74 -8.32 -0.10 -0.08
N SER A 75 -7.56 -0.39 -1.12
CA SER A 75 -7.88 -1.46 -2.08
C SER A 75 -6.59 -1.98 -2.71
N THR A 76 -6.69 -3.06 -3.47
CA THR A 76 -5.53 -3.68 -4.11
C THR A 76 -5.76 -3.90 -5.59
N SER A 77 -4.67 -4.14 -6.31
CA SER A 77 -4.71 -4.80 -7.61
C SER A 77 -5.30 -6.23 -7.48
N ARG A 78 -5.32 -6.99 -8.59
CA ARG A 78 -5.80 -8.38 -8.53
C ARG A 78 -4.92 -9.19 -7.58
N GLN A 79 -5.56 -9.93 -6.67
CA GLN A 79 -4.86 -10.73 -5.67
C GLN A 79 -4.66 -12.17 -6.15
N SER A 80 -3.44 -12.69 -5.96
CA SER A 80 -3.17 -14.14 -6.05
C SER A 80 -3.90 -14.89 -4.91
N SER A 81 -3.87 -16.22 -4.93
CA SER A 81 -4.40 -17.04 -3.82
C SER A 81 -3.70 -16.75 -2.51
N GLU A 82 -2.38 -16.57 -2.54
CA GLU A 82 -1.57 -16.16 -1.40
C GLU A 82 -1.90 -14.74 -0.96
N GLY A 83 -1.99 -13.80 -1.91
CA GLY A 83 -2.38 -12.42 -1.65
C GLY A 83 -3.73 -12.31 -0.95
N ARG A 84 -4.73 -13.10 -1.35
CA ARG A 84 -6.05 -13.12 -0.68
C ARG A 84 -5.95 -13.52 0.79
N ARG A 85 -5.13 -14.54 1.11
CA ARG A 85 -4.92 -14.96 2.51
C ARG A 85 -4.20 -13.89 3.31
N PHE A 86 -3.19 -13.26 2.70
CA PHE A 86 -2.46 -12.16 3.31
C PHE A 86 -3.39 -10.98 3.62
N PHE A 87 -4.15 -10.49 2.64
CA PHE A 87 -5.03 -9.33 2.83
C PHE A 87 -6.22 -9.63 3.76
N ALA A 88 -6.73 -10.86 3.80
CA ALA A 88 -7.74 -11.25 4.79
C ALA A 88 -7.19 -11.17 6.23
N ALA A 89 -5.97 -11.64 6.47
CA ALA A 89 -5.33 -11.51 7.78
C ALA A 89 -5.06 -10.04 8.14
N MET A 90 -4.68 -9.22 7.15
CA MET A 90 -4.48 -7.78 7.36
C MET A 90 -5.78 -7.03 7.62
N GLU A 91 -6.90 -7.45 7.02
CA GLU A 91 -8.23 -6.88 7.28
C GLU A 91 -8.69 -7.18 8.71
N GLU A 92 -8.51 -8.42 9.19
CA GLU A 92 -8.78 -8.78 10.59
C GLU A 92 -7.93 -7.96 11.56
N GLU A 93 -6.65 -7.74 11.23
CA GLU A 93 -5.73 -7.03 12.10
C GLU A 93 -5.91 -5.50 12.11
N THR A 94 -6.19 -4.91 10.95
CA THR A 94 -6.25 -3.45 10.79
C THR A 94 -7.67 -2.89 10.84
N GLU A 95 -8.68 -3.77 10.79
CA GLU A 95 -10.10 -3.42 10.62
C GLU A 95 -10.36 -2.60 9.33
N VAL A 96 -9.48 -2.75 8.33
CA VAL A 96 -9.58 -2.08 7.02
C VAL A 96 -9.73 -3.14 5.93
N ALA A 97 -10.81 -3.03 5.15
CA ALA A 97 -11.02 -3.92 4.01
C ALA A 97 -10.02 -3.62 2.88
N PHE A 98 -9.58 -4.69 2.21
CA PHE A 98 -8.69 -4.63 1.04
C PHE A 98 -9.33 -5.30 -0.18
N PRO A 99 -10.42 -4.74 -0.73
CA PRO A 99 -11.11 -5.32 -1.87
C PRO A 99 -10.16 -5.45 -3.08
N PRO A 100 -10.13 -6.63 -3.74
CA PRO A 100 -9.32 -6.84 -4.93
C PRO A 100 -9.94 -6.11 -6.13
N ALA A 101 -9.08 -5.70 -7.06
CA ALA A 101 -9.49 -4.95 -8.26
C ALA A 101 -10.30 -3.67 -7.92
N GLY A 102 -9.96 -3.04 -6.79
CA GLY A 102 -10.57 -1.78 -6.39
C GLY A 102 -10.26 -0.64 -7.36
N MET A 103 -11.15 0.34 -7.40
CA MET A 103 -11.04 1.46 -8.32
C MET A 103 -10.00 2.46 -7.81
N ARG A 104 -9.05 2.81 -8.67
CA ARG A 104 -8.18 3.97 -8.49
C ARG A 104 -8.96 5.25 -8.82
N CYS A 105 -8.76 6.32 -8.06
CA CYS A 105 -9.33 7.62 -8.44
C CYS A 105 -8.57 8.21 -9.64
N SER A 106 -9.16 9.19 -10.33
CA SER A 106 -8.55 9.89 -11.47
C SER A 106 -7.21 10.57 -11.16
N HIS A 107 -6.91 10.83 -9.89
CA HIS A 107 -5.63 11.38 -9.45
C HIS A 107 -4.49 10.35 -9.45
N MET A 108 -4.80 9.06 -9.33
CA MET A 108 -3.81 7.97 -9.29
C MET A 108 -3.42 7.58 -10.71
N THR A 109 -2.43 8.26 -11.26
CA THR A 109 -1.88 7.92 -12.58
C THR A 109 -1.04 6.65 -12.51
N SER A 110 -1.19 5.80 -13.53
CA SER A 110 -0.46 4.55 -13.66
C SER A 110 0.92 4.73 -14.25
#